data_AF-A0A3R6E420-F1
#
_entry.id   AF-A0A3R6E420-F1
#
_cell.length_a   1.000
_cell.length_b   1.000
_cell.length_c   1.000
_cell.angle_alpha   90.00
_cell.angle_beta   90.00
_cell.angle_gamma   90.00
#
_symmetry.space_group_name_H-M   'P 1'
#
loop_
_entity.id
_entity.type
_entity.pdbx_description
1 polymer ?
#
loop_
_entity_poly.entity_id
_entity_poly.type
_entity_poly.pdbx_seq_one_letter_code
_entity_poly.pdbx_strand_id
1 'polypeptide(L)'
;MMTMKKSKLLTAMVMLWALISCVEIRAQEIQKVSNDSIALQEVVVKAALVVNKEDGKLIFPSDIQKQRSFSVFSLLGKLALPHIRVDEAGRSISATDNKGEVQIRINGILANMHDVQMLDVASIMSVDYIDSPGVRYTSVRDNELYLKAL
;
A
#
# COMPACT_ATOMS: atom_id res chain seq x y z
N MET A 1 -75.30 -19.57 -27.53
CA MET A 1 -75.41 -20.07 -26.15
C MET A 1 -74.27 -21.05 -25.91
N MET A 2 -73.19 -20.60 -25.27
CA MET A 2 -72.08 -21.46 -24.85
C MET A 2 -71.78 -21.09 -23.40
N THR A 3 -72.46 -21.78 -22.48
CA THR A 3 -72.37 -21.57 -21.04
C THR A 3 -71.05 -22.16 -20.54
N MET A 4 -70.02 -21.34 -20.45
CA MET A 4 -68.73 -21.78 -19.91
C MET A 4 -68.87 -22.08 -18.42
N LYS A 5 -68.44 -23.28 -18.03
CA LYS A 5 -68.46 -23.81 -16.66
C LYS A 5 -67.62 -22.90 -15.76
N LYS A 6 -68.16 -22.48 -14.60
CA LYS A 6 -67.58 -21.50 -13.67
C LYS A 6 -66.09 -21.74 -13.33
N SER A 7 -65.63 -22.99 -13.37
CA SER A 7 -64.22 -23.36 -13.13
C SER A 7 -63.25 -22.90 -14.22
N LYS A 8 -63.69 -22.82 -15.48
CA LYS A 8 -62.89 -22.36 -16.63
C LYS A 8 -62.81 -20.83 -16.70
N LEU A 9 -63.84 -20.14 -16.18
CA LEU A 9 -63.86 -18.68 -16.06
C LEU A 9 -62.94 -18.19 -14.93
N LEU A 10 -62.90 -18.92 -13.81
CA LEU A 10 -61.99 -18.65 -12.70
C LEU A 10 -60.51 -18.78 -13.10
N THR A 11 -60.17 -19.83 -13.87
CA THR A 11 -58.79 -20.02 -14.35
C THR A 11 -58.37 -18.96 -15.37
N ALA A 12 -59.30 -18.50 -16.22
CA ALA A 12 -59.04 -17.40 -17.14
C ALA A 12 -58.85 -16.05 -16.42
N MET A 13 -59.63 -15.77 -15.37
CA MET A 13 -59.46 -14.57 -14.54
C MET A 13 -58.13 -14.55 -13.77
N VAL A 14 -57.71 -15.69 -13.22
CA VAL A 14 -56.42 -15.80 -12.51
C VAL A 14 -55.23 -15.61 -13.45
N MET A 15 -55.32 -16.11 -14.70
CA MET A 15 -54.29 -15.89 -15.73
C MET A 15 -54.23 -14.44 -16.21
N LEU A 16 -55.38 -13.74 -16.26
CA LEU A 16 -55.45 -12.32 -16.61
C LEU A 16 -54.91 -11.42 -15.48
N TRP A 17 -55.06 -11.83 -14.23
CA TRP A 17 -54.47 -11.14 -13.07
C TRP A 17 -52.96 -11.36 -12.94
N ALA A 18 -52.46 -12.53 -13.37
CA ALA A 18 -51.03 -12.84 -13.37
C ALA A 18 -50.24 -12.03 -14.42
N LEU A 19 -50.87 -11.65 -15.53
CA LEU A 19 -50.23 -10.84 -16.58
C LEU A 19 -50.07 -9.35 -16.22
N ILE A 20 -50.87 -8.85 -15.27
CA ILE A 20 -50.81 -7.46 -14.78
C ILE A 20 -49.75 -7.26 -13.68
N SER A 21 -49.20 -8.34 -13.11
CA SER A 21 -48.14 -8.22 -12.09
C SER A 21 -46.71 -8.06 -12.67
N CYS A 22 -46.55 -7.88 -13.98
CA CYS A 22 -45.23 -7.85 -14.63
C CYS A 22 -44.80 -6.46 -15.14
N VAL A 23 -45.49 -5.39 -14.73
CA VAL A 23 -45.12 -4.02 -15.14
C VAL A 23 -44.84 -3.18 -13.90
N GLU A 24 -43.68 -2.52 -13.93
CA GLU A 24 -43.06 -1.60 -12.96
C GLU A 24 -42.37 -2.31 -11.78
N ILE A 25 -41.04 -2.32 -11.66
CA ILE A 25 -40.08 -1.22 -11.82
C ILE A 25 -38.80 -1.74 -12.51
N ARG A 26 -38.45 -1.16 -13.67
CA ARG A 26 -37.05 -1.05 -14.09
C ARG A 26 -36.51 0.27 -13.58
N ALA A 27 -35.25 0.26 -13.18
CA ALA A 27 -34.43 1.41 -12.74
C ALA A 27 -34.55 1.82 -11.27
N GLN A 28 -33.90 1.03 -10.40
CA GLN A 28 -32.87 1.57 -9.52
C GLN A 28 -31.88 0.44 -9.24
N GLU A 29 -30.78 0.46 -10.00
CA GLU A 29 -29.56 -0.22 -9.62
C GLU A 29 -29.12 0.41 -8.29
N ILE A 30 -29.51 -0.21 -7.18
CA ILE A 30 -28.83 0.03 -5.91
C ILE A 30 -27.43 -0.47 -6.18
N GLN A 31 -26.54 0.48 -6.43
CA GLN A 31 -25.10 0.30 -6.41
C GLN A 31 -24.80 -0.41 -5.09
N LYS A 32 -24.72 -1.74 -5.15
CA LYS A 32 -23.91 -2.50 -4.22
C LYS A 32 -22.53 -1.90 -4.44
N VAL A 33 -22.19 -0.93 -3.61
CA VAL A 33 -20.81 -0.78 -3.17
C VAL A 33 -20.54 -2.12 -2.50
N SER A 34 -20.16 -3.08 -3.33
CA SER A 34 -19.30 -4.15 -2.87
C SER A 34 -18.16 -3.37 -2.27
N ASN A 35 -18.18 -3.24 -0.95
CA ASN A 35 -16.95 -3.24 -0.20
C ASN A 35 -16.36 -4.62 -0.51
N ASP A 36 -15.81 -4.75 -1.72
CA ASP A 36 -14.59 -5.47 -1.93
C ASP A 36 -13.64 -4.73 -1.01
N SER A 37 -13.70 -5.11 0.27
CA SER A 37 -12.53 -5.26 1.08
C SER A 37 -11.60 -6.03 0.17
N ILE A 38 -10.83 -5.27 -0.62
CA ILE A 38 -9.56 -5.69 -1.15
C ILE A 38 -8.83 -6.03 0.13
N ALA A 39 -9.04 -7.27 0.60
CA ALA A 39 -8.06 -7.98 1.34
C ALA A 39 -6.86 -7.85 0.42
N LEU A 40 -6.03 -6.85 0.72
CA LEU A 40 -4.72 -6.67 0.12
C LEU A 40 -4.12 -8.02 0.36
N GLN A 41 -4.22 -8.85 -0.66
CA GLN A 41 -3.73 -10.19 -0.67
C GLN A 41 -2.26 -9.94 -0.48
N GLU A 42 -1.83 -10.11 0.77
CA GLU A 42 -0.52 -9.75 1.26
C GLU A 42 0.42 -10.18 0.15
N VAL A 43 0.91 -9.18 -0.61
CA VAL A 43 1.82 -9.50 -1.69
C VAL A 43 3.05 -9.87 -0.90
N VAL A 44 3.17 -11.15 -0.60
CA VAL A 44 4.36 -11.74 -0.02
C VAL A 44 5.40 -11.56 -1.11
N VAL A 45 5.99 -10.38 -1.18
CA VAL A 45 7.00 -10.03 -2.17
C VAL A 45 8.25 -10.80 -1.73
N LYS A 46 8.32 -12.07 -2.15
CA LYS A 46 9.49 -12.92 -1.90
C LYS A 46 10.75 -12.31 -2.55
N ALA A 47 10.57 -11.43 -3.53
CA ALA A 47 11.62 -10.67 -4.20
C ALA A 47 11.67 -9.22 -3.67
N ALA A 48 12.84 -8.61 -3.72
CA ALA A 48 12.96 -7.20 -3.39
C ALA A 48 12.30 -6.39 -4.53
N LEU A 49 11.36 -5.50 -4.19
CA LEU A 49 10.73 -4.62 -5.17
C LEU A 49 11.33 -3.22 -5.02
N VAL A 50 11.86 -2.68 -6.11
CA VAL A 50 12.35 -1.30 -6.18
C VAL A 50 11.48 -0.53 -7.14
N VAL A 51 10.79 0.49 -6.65
CA VAL A 51 9.99 1.43 -7.42
C VAL A 51 10.78 2.71 -7.56
N ASN A 52 11.19 3.05 -8.78
CA ASN A 52 11.84 4.34 -9.04
C ASN A 52 10.78 5.44 -9.08
N LYS A 53 11.00 6.52 -8.32
CA LYS A 53 10.20 7.74 -8.31
C LYS A 53 11.00 8.86 -8.94
N GLU A 54 10.31 9.96 -9.26
CA GLU A 54 10.96 11.19 -9.73
C GLU A 54 11.93 11.79 -8.68
N ASP A 55 11.54 11.73 -7.40
CA ASP A 55 12.33 12.30 -6.30
C ASP A 55 13.33 11.31 -5.66
N GLY A 56 13.30 10.03 -6.06
CA GLY A 56 14.13 8.99 -5.46
C GLY A 56 13.66 7.54 -5.70
N LYS A 57 13.70 6.69 -4.68
CA LYS A 57 13.37 5.26 -4.77
C LYS A 57 12.59 4.77 -3.57
N LEU A 58 11.52 4.03 -3.82
CA LEU A 58 10.80 3.26 -2.81
C LEU A 58 11.20 1.79 -2.91
N ILE A 59 11.77 1.25 -1.84
CA ILE A 59 12.32 -0.09 -1.79
C ILE A 59 11.53 -0.92 -0.78
N PHE A 60 11.08 -2.08 -1.21
CA PHE A 60 10.49 -3.11 -0.36
C PHE A 60 11.51 -4.23 -0.18
N PRO A 61 12.15 -4.34 1.01
CA PRO A 61 13.14 -5.37 1.26
C PRO A 61 12.53 -6.77 1.17
N SER A 62 13.25 -7.72 0.55
CA SER A 62 12.80 -9.11 0.55
C SER A 62 12.99 -9.76 1.92
N ASP A 63 12.25 -10.85 2.17
CA ASP A 63 12.42 -11.62 3.40
C ASP A 63 13.85 -12.16 3.56
N ILE A 64 14.49 -12.55 2.46
CA ILE A 64 15.89 -13.00 2.47
C ILE A 64 16.83 -11.86 2.87
N GLN A 65 16.59 -10.63 2.41
CA GLN A 65 17.39 -9.46 2.81
C GLN A 65 17.20 -9.14 4.28
N LYS A 66 15.96 -9.22 4.81
CA LYS A 66 15.67 -9.03 6.24
C LYS A 66 16.33 -10.11 7.09
N GLN A 67 16.16 -11.40 6.73
CA GLN A 67 16.75 -12.53 7.47
C GLN A 67 18.28 -12.51 7.48
N ARG A 68 18.91 -12.02 6.40
CA ARG A 68 20.36 -11.90 6.34
C ARG A 68 20.89 -10.69 7.11
N SER A 69 20.03 -9.83 7.66
CA SER A 69 20.39 -8.58 8.31
C SER A 69 20.16 -8.63 9.81
N PHE A 70 21.21 -8.37 10.57
CA PHE A 70 21.17 -8.39 12.03
C PHE A 70 20.74 -7.04 12.64
N SER A 71 20.79 -5.98 11.85
CA SER A 71 20.42 -4.62 12.26
C SER A 71 19.84 -3.84 11.08
N VAL A 72 19.14 -2.74 11.37
CA VAL A 72 18.61 -1.84 10.33
C VAL A 72 19.74 -1.27 9.49
N PHE A 73 20.91 -0.98 10.08
CA PHE A 73 22.10 -0.56 9.35
C PHE A 73 22.56 -1.63 8.34
N SER A 74 22.59 -2.90 8.74
CA SER A 74 22.91 -4.01 7.82
C SER A 74 21.92 -4.12 6.67
N LEU A 75 20.63 -3.92 6.97
CA LEU A 75 19.58 -3.94 5.96
C LEU A 75 19.78 -2.82 4.95
N LEU A 76 19.91 -1.57 5.42
CA LEU A 76 20.12 -0.39 4.58
C LEU A 76 21.39 -0.51 3.73
N GLY A 77 22.47 -1.05 4.30
CA GLY A 77 23.70 -1.35 3.54
C GLY A 77 23.47 -2.34 2.39
N LYS A 78 22.58 -3.32 2.55
CA LYS A 78 22.24 -4.30 1.50
C LYS A 78 21.26 -3.78 0.46
N LEU A 79 20.50 -2.74 0.78
CA LEU A 79 19.63 -2.08 -0.20
C LEU A 79 20.41 -1.25 -1.22
N ALA A 80 21.72 -1.03 -0.98
CA ALA A 80 22.62 -0.29 -1.86
C ALA A 80 22.01 1.04 -2.33
N LEU A 81 21.60 1.84 -1.36
CA LEU A 81 21.02 3.16 -1.60
C LEU A 81 22.05 4.05 -2.35
N PRO A 82 21.64 4.72 -3.44
CA PRO A 82 22.55 5.60 -4.17
C PRO A 82 22.93 6.78 -3.28
N HIS A 83 24.17 7.25 -3.42
CA HIS A 83 24.71 8.42 -2.69
C HIS A 83 24.65 8.35 -1.15
N ILE A 84 24.32 7.19 -0.58
CA ILE A 84 24.29 6.96 0.86
C ILE A 84 25.33 5.90 1.23
N ARG A 85 26.15 6.22 2.23
CA ARG A 85 27.08 5.29 2.85
C ARG A 85 26.54 4.90 4.21
N VAL A 86 26.49 3.59 4.46
CA VAL A 86 26.08 3.03 5.75
C VAL A 86 27.28 2.33 6.37
N ASP A 87 27.62 2.70 7.60
CA ASP A 87 28.60 2.02 8.42
C ASP A 87 27.86 1.24 9.52
N GLU A 88 27.79 -0.08 9.36
CA GLU A 88 27.13 -0.97 10.32
C GLU A 88 27.90 -1.03 11.66
N ALA A 89 29.24 -1.02 11.62
CA ALA A 89 30.06 -1.09 12.82
C ALA A 89 30.02 0.24 13.59
N GLY A 90 30.10 1.34 12.85
CA GLY A 90 30.00 2.70 13.38
C GLY A 90 28.57 3.15 13.73
N ARG A 91 27.54 2.39 13.31
CA ARG A 91 26.11 2.75 13.41
C ARG A 91 25.84 4.16 12.87
N SER A 92 26.39 4.44 11.70
CA SER A 92 26.32 5.76 11.07
C SER A 92 25.80 5.65 9.64
N ILE A 93 25.07 6.67 9.22
CA ILE A 93 24.55 6.83 7.87
C ILE A 93 24.95 8.22 7.42
N SER A 94 25.63 8.32 6.28
CA SER A 94 26.11 9.59 5.74
C SER A 94 25.90 9.68 4.23
N ALA A 95 25.75 10.90 3.75
CA ALA A 95 25.68 11.17 2.33
C ALA A 95 27.10 11.18 1.72
N THR A 96 27.25 10.65 0.51
CA THR A 96 28.54 10.61 -0.22
C THR A 96 28.70 11.78 -1.21
N ASP A 97 27.61 12.47 -1.52
CA ASP A 97 27.51 13.51 -2.54
C ASP A 97 27.68 14.93 -2.00
N ASN A 98 28.14 15.09 -0.76
CA ASN A 98 28.26 16.38 -0.05
C ASN A 98 26.93 17.15 0.07
N LYS A 99 25.78 16.50 -0.10
CA LYS A 99 24.45 17.07 0.17
C LYS A 99 24.12 17.02 1.68
N GLY A 100 25.06 17.46 2.52
CA GLY A 100 24.81 17.57 3.95
C GLY A 100 24.57 16.25 4.69
N GLU A 101 23.78 16.32 5.76
CA GLU A 101 23.44 15.18 6.60
C GLU A 101 22.27 14.40 6.02
N VAL A 102 22.10 13.14 6.45
CA VAL A 102 20.97 12.31 6.05
C VAL A 102 19.90 12.41 7.12
N GLN A 103 18.73 12.95 6.77
CA GLN A 103 17.60 12.94 7.69
C GLN A 103 16.91 11.59 7.65
N ILE A 104 16.72 10.99 8.82
CA ILE A 104 16.04 9.71 8.95
C ILE A 104 14.68 9.95 9.58
N ARG A 105 13.64 9.33 9.02
CA ARG A 105 12.28 9.40 9.53
C ARG A 105 11.72 8.00 9.69
N ILE A 106 11.20 7.68 10.87
CA ILE A 106 10.49 6.43 11.10
C ILE A 106 8.99 6.76 11.12
N ASN A 107 8.22 6.15 10.23
CA ASN A 107 6.79 6.40 10.08
C ASN A 107 6.45 7.91 9.89
N GLY A 108 7.35 8.65 9.23
CA GLY A 108 7.21 10.09 8.94
C GLY A 108 7.71 11.03 10.06
N ILE A 109 8.04 10.50 11.23
CA ILE A 109 8.56 11.25 12.38
C ILE A 109 10.08 11.29 12.30
N LEU A 110 10.69 12.46 12.53
CA LEU A 110 12.15 12.60 12.58
C LEU A 110 12.72 11.66 13.66
N ALA A 111 13.64 10.80 13.25
CA ALA A 111 14.26 9.78 14.07
C ALA A 111 15.76 10.03 14.16
N ASN A 112 16.34 9.72 15.31
CA ASN A 112 17.78 9.75 15.51
C ASN A 112 18.39 8.35 15.27
N MET A 113 19.73 8.25 15.29
CA MET A 113 20.42 6.96 15.10
C MET A 113 20.10 5.92 16.19
N HIS A 114 19.76 6.36 17.41
CA HIS A 114 19.36 5.47 18.51
C HIS A 114 17.99 4.84 18.24
N ASP A 115 17.03 5.61 17.72
CA ASP A 115 15.71 5.12 17.34
C ASP A 115 15.81 4.07 16.23
N VAL A 116 16.68 4.33 15.24
CA VAL A 116 16.99 3.38 14.14
C VAL A 116 17.61 2.09 14.68
N GLN A 117 18.44 2.18 15.73
CA GLN A 117 19.03 1.01 16.35
C GLN A 117 18.02 0.19 17.16
N MET A 118 17.04 0.83 17.79
CA MET A 118 15.99 0.16 18.55
C MET A 118 14.93 -0.49 17.65
N LEU A 119 14.87 -0.08 16.38
CA LEU A 119 13.91 -0.61 15.42
C LEU A 119 14.28 -2.05 15.02
N ASP A 120 13.27 -2.92 15.04
CA ASP A 120 13.43 -4.29 14.54
C ASP A 120 13.51 -4.31 13.02
N VAL A 121 14.40 -5.16 12.48
CA VAL A 121 14.57 -5.34 11.04
C VAL A 121 13.33 -5.99 10.43
N ALA A 122 12.67 -6.87 11.18
CA ALA A 122 11.50 -7.60 10.69
C ALA A 122 10.26 -6.69 10.51
N SER A 123 10.16 -5.60 11.29
CA SER A 123 9.03 -4.68 11.22
C SER A 123 9.11 -3.71 10.03
N ILE A 124 10.27 -3.58 9.38
CA ILE A 124 10.45 -2.68 8.23
C ILE A 124 9.67 -3.22 7.02
N MET A 125 8.64 -2.48 6.62
CA MET A 125 7.87 -2.76 5.40
C MET A 125 8.55 -2.21 4.16
N SER A 126 9.00 -0.96 4.24
CA SER A 126 9.50 -0.22 3.08
C SER A 126 10.46 0.87 3.50
N VAL A 127 11.38 1.18 2.60
CA VAL A 127 12.36 2.25 2.72
C VAL A 127 12.15 3.20 1.55
N ASP A 128 11.69 4.42 1.83
CA ASP A 128 11.59 5.50 0.84
C ASP A 128 12.85 6.36 0.93
N TYR A 129 13.67 6.32 -0.10
CA TYR A 129 14.84 7.15 -0.24
C TYR A 129 14.51 8.33 -1.16
N ILE A 130 14.80 9.54 -0.69
CA ILE A 130 14.59 10.79 -1.43
C ILE A 130 15.95 11.45 -1.63
N ASP A 131 16.35 11.59 -2.90
CA ASP A 131 17.62 12.21 -3.32
C ASP A 131 17.47 13.70 -3.66
N SER A 132 16.25 14.09 -4.04
CA SER A 132 15.91 15.45 -4.43
C SER A 132 14.65 15.86 -3.68
N PRO A 133 14.76 16.30 -2.41
CA PRO A 133 13.63 16.86 -1.71
C PRO A 133 13.16 18.11 -2.47
N GLY A 134 12.03 18.01 -3.16
CA GLY A 134 11.46 19.12 -3.91
C GLY A 134 11.12 20.31 -3.00
N VAL A 135 10.68 21.42 -3.61
CA VAL A 135 10.35 22.70 -2.94
C VAL A 135 9.31 22.58 -1.81
N ARG A 136 8.60 21.44 -1.74
CA ARG A 136 7.60 21.11 -0.71
C ARG A 136 8.22 20.93 0.68
N TYR A 137 9.53 20.76 0.74
CA TYR A 137 10.31 20.73 1.98
C TYR A 137 11.25 21.94 1.97
N THR A 138 10.70 23.09 2.36
CA THR A 138 11.46 24.34 2.46
C THR A 138 12.55 24.17 3.52
N SER A 139 13.80 24.06 3.09
CA SER A 139 15.03 24.49 3.81
C SER A 139 16.18 23.49 3.87
N VAL A 140 16.10 22.27 3.31
CA VAL A 140 17.20 21.33 3.54
C VAL A 140 17.72 20.67 2.26
N ARG A 141 19.00 20.95 1.97
CA ARG A 141 19.78 20.33 0.87
C ARG A 141 20.32 18.96 1.31
N ASP A 142 19.53 18.24 2.10
CA ASP A 142 19.88 17.00 2.77
C ASP A 142 19.19 15.83 2.08
N ASN A 143 19.85 14.67 2.05
CA ASN A 143 19.21 13.44 1.61
C ASN A 143 18.23 12.96 2.69
N GLU A 144 17.04 12.48 2.32
CA GLU A 144 16.06 11.98 3.29
C GLU A 144 15.79 10.49 3.12
N LEU A 145 15.67 9.79 4.25
CA LEU A 145 15.36 8.38 4.33
C LEU A 145 14.15 8.13 5.23
N TYR A 146 13.06 7.67 4.64
CA TYR A 146 11.84 7.30 5.35
C TYR A 146 11.79 5.79 5.52
N LEU A 147 11.84 5.34 6.76
CA LEU A 147 11.60 3.96 7.16
C LEU A 147 10.14 3.83 7.55
N LYS A 148 9.41 2.94 6.88
CA LYS A 148 8.05 2.59 7.27
C LYS A 148 8.07 1.24 7.98
N ALA A 149 7.63 1.23 9.22
CA ALA A 149 7.58 0.05 10.08
C ALA A 149 6.14 -0.25 10.52
N LEU A 150 5.82 -1.54 10.63
CA LEU A 150 4.55 -2.09 11.15
C LEU A 150 4.44 -2.02 12.66
#